data_AF-A0A2T5X760-F1
#
_entry.id   AF-A0A2T5X760-F1
#
_cell.length_a   1.000
_cell.length_b   1.000
_cell.length_c   1.000
_cell.angle_alpha   90.00
_cell.angle_beta   90.00
_cell.angle_gamma   90.00
#
_symmetry.space_group_name_H-M   'P 1'
#
loop_
_entity.id
_entity.type
_entity.pdbx_description
1 polymer ?
#
loop_
_entity_poly.entity_id
_entity_poly.type
_entity_poly.pdbx_seq_one_letter_code
_entity_poly.pdbx_strand_id
1 'polypeptide(L)' 'MSLPYKETGIAYALMLFSIIGICGVQHFYLGKVGRGILWLLTLGLFGIGLLIDLFTLPQQVKNINARRSAGIA' A
#
# COMPACT_ATOMS: atom_id res chain seq x y z
N MET A 1 -21.22 -4.39 -9.51
CA MET A 1 -19.87 -4.54 -10.10
C MET A 1 -18.92 -4.90 -8.96
N SER A 2 -18.58 -6.17 -8.74
CA SER A 2 -17.58 -6.54 -7.72
C SER A 2 -16.21 -6.07 -8.20
N LEU A 3 -15.62 -5.12 -7.48
CA LEU A 3 -14.29 -4.61 -7.83
C LEU A 3 -13.25 -5.74 -7.68
N PRO A 4 -12.25 -5.84 -8.58
CA PRO A 4 -11.23 -6.88 -8.50
C PRO A 4 -10.50 -6.80 -7.14
N TYR A 5 -10.32 -7.97 -6.52
CA TYR A 5 -9.59 -8.11 -5.26
C TYR A 5 -8.13 -7.70 -5.46
N LYS A 6 -7.55 -7.06 -4.44
CA LYS A 6 -6.13 -6.74 -4.41
C LYS A 6 -5.34 -7.86 -3.75
N GLU A 7 -4.23 -8.20 -4.39
CA GLU A 7 -3.32 -9.22 -3.91
C GLU A 7 -2.30 -8.63 -2.94
N THR A 8 -2.14 -9.29 -1.80
CA THR A 8 -1.14 -8.91 -0.79
C THR A 8 0.27 -9.09 -1.35
N GLY A 9 0.49 -10.10 -2.19
CA GLY A 9 1.79 -10.35 -2.84
C GLY A 9 2.23 -9.20 -3.74
N ILE A 10 1.31 -8.61 -4.51
CA ILE A 10 1.61 -7.45 -5.36
C ILE A 10 1.94 -6.23 -4.49
N ALA A 11 1.22 -6.04 -3.38
CA ALA A 11 1.53 -4.95 -2.45
C ALA A 11 2.96 -5.10 -1.87
N TYR A 12 3.38 -6.32 -1.49
CA TYR A 12 4.74 -6.57 -1.02
C TYR A 12 5.80 -6.41 -2.11
N ALA A 13 5.53 -6.84 -3.35
CA ALA A 13 6.42 -6.62 -4.48
C ALA A 13 6.66 -5.12 -4.73
N LEU A 14 5.60 -4.31 -4.67
CA LEU A 14 5.69 -2.86 -4.77
C LEU A 14 6.42 -2.23 -3.58
N MET A 15 6.25 -2.78 -2.37
CA MET A 15 6.99 -2.34 -1.19
C MET A 15 8.50 -2.59 -1.34
N LEU A 16 8.91 -3.77 -1.85
CA LEU A 16 10.31 -4.06 -2.18
C LEU A 16 10.84 -3.14 -3.28
N PHE A 17 10.05 -2.88 -4.31
CA PHE A 17 10.42 -1.94 -5.37
C PHE A 17 10.60 -0.51 -4.83
N SER A 18 9.83 -0.14 -3.79
CA SER A 18 10.00 1.13 -3.10
C SER A 18 11.33 1.29 -2.37
N ILE A 19 12.03 0.20 -2.02
CA ILE A 19 13.37 0.21 -1.42
C ILE A 19 14.43 0.62 -2.46
N ILE A 20 14.18 0.35 -3.74
CA ILE A 20 15.16 0.46 -4.83
C ILE A 20 15.19 1.87 -5.44
N GLY A 21 14.19 2.71 -5.17
CA GLY A 21 14.24 4.13 -5.57
C GLY A 21 12.90 4.85 -5.67
N ILE A 22 11.76 4.14 -5.74
CA ILE A 22 10.44 4.78 -5.85
C ILE A 22 9.64 4.59 -4.57
N CYS A 23 9.85 5.44 -3.56
CA CYS A 23 9.19 5.33 -2.26
C CYS A 23 7.66 5.48 -2.33
N GLY A 24 6.90 4.55 -1.71
CA GLY A 24 5.46 4.68 -1.45
C GLY A 24 4.51 4.14 -2.52
N VAL A 25 4.99 3.39 -3.52
CA VAL A 25 4.16 2.87 -4.64
C VAL A 25 3.09 1.90 -4.15
N GLN A 26 3.37 1.13 -3.10
CA GLN A 26 2.41 0.24 -2.47
C GLN A 26 1.15 1.00 -1.97
N HIS A 27 1.29 2.23 -1.48
CA HIS A 27 0.14 3.01 -1.02
C HIS A 27 -0.73 3.52 -2.17
N PHE A 28 -0.14 3.87 -3.32
CA PHE A 28 -0.89 4.19 -4.53
C PHE A 28 -1.65 2.97 -5.03
N TYR A 29 -1.04 1.78 -4.99
CA TYR A 29 -1.76 0.55 -5.28
C TYR A 29 -2.96 0.39 -4.35
N LEU A 30 -2.81 0.58 -3.03
CA LEU A 30 -3.94 0.47 -2.09
C LEU A 30 -4.99 1.60 -2.21
N GLY A 31 -4.83 2.58 -3.11
CA GLY A 31 -5.75 3.71 -3.25
C GLY A 31 -5.56 4.80 -2.19
N LYS A 32 -4.49 4.74 -1.41
CA LYS A 32 -4.17 5.71 -0.34
C LYS A 32 -3.21 6.78 -0.86
N VAL A 33 -3.70 7.60 -1.80
CA VAL A 33 -2.91 8.65 -2.47
C VAL A 33 -2.23 9.59 -1.48
N GLY A 34 -2.94 10.05 -0.44
CA GLY A 34 -2.34 10.92 0.58
C GLY A 34 -1.14 10.30 1.31
N ARG A 35 -1.20 8.99 1.65
CA ARG A 35 -0.06 8.29 2.24
C ARG A 35 1.08 8.08 1.23
N GLY A 36 0.76 7.82 -0.03
CA GLY A 36 1.74 7.70 -1.10
C GLY A 36 2.52 9.01 -1.31
N ILE A 37 1.84 10.15 -1.34
CA ILE A 37 2.47 11.47 -1.43
C ILE A 37 3.33 11.77 -0.20
N LEU A 38 2.82 11.45 1.01
CA LEU A 38 3.62 11.60 2.24
C LEU A 38 4.90 10.77 2.18
N TRP A 39 4.83 9.54 1.65
CA TRP A 39 5.99 8.69 1.45
C TRP A 39 6.97 9.22 0.41
N LEU A 40 6.49 9.82 -0.68
CA LEU A 40 7.36 10.45 -1.68
C LEU A 40 8.09 11.67 -1.11
N LEU A 41 7.38 12.52 -0.37
CA LEU A 41 7.94 13.72 0.27
C LEU A 41 8.94 13.39 1.39
N THR A 42 8.78 12.24 2.03
CA THR A 42 9.62 11.80 3.15
C THR A 42 10.65 10.74 2.77
N LEU A 43 10.74 10.36 1.48
CA LEU A 43 11.55 9.24 0.99
C LEU A 43 11.34 7.94 1.79
N GLY A 44 10.08 7.62 2.10
CA GLY A 44 9.74 6.46 2.92
C GLY A 44 10.25 6.59 4.36
N LEU A 45 10.28 7.81 4.89
CA LEU A 45 10.59 8.16 6.28
C LEU A 45 11.78 7.38 6.88
N PHE A 46 12.91 7.38 6.18
CA PHE A 46 14.19 6.78 6.56
C PHE A 46 14.21 5.23 6.70
N GLY A 47 13.26 4.54 6.06
CA GLY A 47 13.18 3.07 6.09
C GLY A 47 12.36 2.51 7.26
N ILE A 48 12.04 3.32 8.27
CA ILE A 48 11.11 2.95 9.34
C ILE A 48 9.69 2.76 8.78
N GLY A 49 9.32 3.59 7.80
CA GLY A 49 8.04 3.43 7.09
C GLY A 49 7.88 2.05 6.46
N LEU A 50 8.94 1.52 5.84
CA LEU A 50 8.96 0.18 5.23
C LEU A 50 8.78 -0.93 6.27
N LEU A 51 9.43 -0.80 7.43
CA LEU A 51 9.28 -1.75 8.54
C LEU A 51 7.84 -1.79 9.05
N ILE A 52 7.22 -0.62 9.25
CA ILE A 52 5.82 -0.55 9.69
C ILE A 52 4.89 -1.13 8.61
N ASP A 53 5.14 -0.82 7.34
CA ASP A 53 4.34 -1.37 6.25
C ASP A 53 4.47 -2.89 6.18
N LEU A 54 5.64 -3.49 6.44
CA LEU A 54 5.82 -4.95 6.42
C LEU A 54 4.77 -5.70 7.25
N PHE A 55 4.44 -5.17 8.45
CA PHE A 55 3.43 -5.76 9.33
C PHE A 55 2.00 -5.29 9.00
N THR A 56 1.84 -4.05 8.56
CA THR A 56 0.52 -3.43 8.42
C THR A 56 -0.12 -3.69 7.05
N LEU A 57 0.68 -3.93 6.00
CA LEU A 57 0.24 -4.13 4.62
C LEU A 57 -0.83 -5.22 4.44
N PRO A 58 -0.71 -6.44 4.99
CA PRO A 58 -1.73 -7.48 4.83
C PRO A 58 -3.07 -7.07 5.43
N GLN A 59 -3.05 -6.38 6.58
CA GLN A 59 -4.26 -5.86 7.20
C GLN A 59 -4.89 -4.75 6.36
N GLN A 60 -4.07 -3.87 5.77
CA GLN A 60 -4.55 -2.82 4.87
C GLN A 60 -5.20 -3.40 3.61
N VAL A 61 -4.61 -4.42 3.00
CA VAL A 61 -5.17 -5.11 1.82
C VAL A 61 -6.50 -5.78 2.17
N LYS A 62 -6.57 -6.50 3.29
CA LYS A 62 -7.82 -7.08 3.79
C LYS A 62 -8.91 -6.03 4.00
N ASN A 63 -8.59 -4.89 4.63
CA ASN A 63 -9.56 -3.81 4.83
C ASN A 63 -10.05 -3.20 3.50
N ILE A 64 -9.17 -2.98 2.53
CA ILE A 64 -9.57 -2.44 1.22
C ILE A 64 -10.45 -3.43 0.47
N ASN A 65 -10.09 -4.72 0.50
CA ASN A 65 -10.88 -5.78 -0.12
C ASN A 65 -12.25 -5.93 0.56
N ALA A 66 -12.33 -5.82 1.89
CA ALA A 66 -13.59 -5.82 2.63
C ALA A 66 -14.46 -4.59 2.31
N ARG A 67 -13.87 -3.41 2.12
CA ARG A 67 -14.60 -2.21 1.67
C ARG A 67 -15.10 -2.34 0.24
N ARG A 68 -14.31 -2.96 -0.65
CA ARG A 68 -14.67 -3.25 -2.04
C ARG A 68 -15.80 -4.26 -2.15
N SER A 69 -15.79 -5.31 -1.32
CA SER A 69 -16.89 -6.28 -1.28
C SER A 69 -18.18 -5.69 -0.70
N ALA A 70 -18.07 -4.72 0.20
CA ALA A 70 -19.21 -3.96 0.72
C ALA A 70 -19.72 -2.86 -0.25
N GLY A 71 -19.03 -2.60 -1.36
CA GLY A 71 -19.42 -1.57 -2.34
C GLY A 71 -19.17 -0.13 -1.88
N ILE A 72 -18.29 0.09 -0.90
CA ILE A 72 -18.01 1.41 -0.28
C ILE A 72 -16.69 1.99 -0.81
N ALA A 73 -16.08 1.38 -1.83
CA ALA A 73 -14.71 1.65 -2.26
C ALA A 73 -14.64 2.39 -3.60
#